data_AF-A0A8W7P880-F1
#
_entry.id   AF-A0A8W7P880-F1
#
_cell.length_a   1.000
_cell.length_b   1.000
_cell.length_c   1.000
_cell.angle_alpha   90.00
_cell.angle_beta   90.00
_cell.angle_gamma   90.00
#
_symmetry.space_group_name_H-M   'P 1'
#
loop_
_entity.id
_entity.type
_entity.pdbx_description
1 polymer ?
#
loop_
_entity_poly.entity_id
_entity_poly.type
_entity_poly.pdbx_seq_one_letter_code
_entity_poly.pdbx_strand_id
1 'polypeptide(L)'
;LDLNFFRCMWTKNYECPHEDIKFFLYTPTFRKGRIIDMNEPKSIFKVGFKTNQQTAIIIHGFNGTQTSRHIMFLKDAYLSRKFNVFAVDWEVLSQYPCYFSSLSNTKLVSQCLDPARPLIEKHASKKFRLTRDDARSVQIIHTNAGLLGQSSFSGRVDFCINGGQVQPY
;
A
#
# COMPACT_ATOMS: atom_id res chain seq x y z
N LEU A 1 25.47 7.29 -26.99
CA LEU A 1 24.01 7.43 -26.76
C LEU A 1 23.80 7.43 -25.25
N ASP A 2 23.65 8.63 -24.70
CA ASP A 2 23.53 8.81 -23.25
C ASP A 2 22.09 8.48 -22.84
N LEU A 3 21.88 7.33 -22.19
CA LEU A 3 20.57 6.80 -21.76
C LEU A 3 20.03 7.54 -20.51
N ASN A 4 20.22 8.85 -20.44
CA ASN A 4 19.82 9.70 -19.30
C ASN A 4 18.39 10.26 -19.44
N PHE A 5 17.50 9.59 -20.18
CA PHE A 5 16.13 10.05 -20.39
C PHE A 5 15.19 9.74 -19.22
N PHE A 6 15.55 8.78 -18.35
CA PHE A 6 14.75 8.40 -17.18
C PHE A 6 15.54 8.61 -15.89
N ARG A 7 15.22 9.68 -15.14
CA ARG A 7 15.83 9.95 -13.84
C ARG A 7 15.20 9.06 -12.78
N CYS A 8 15.59 7.78 -12.76
CA CYS A 8 15.10 6.82 -11.78
C CYS A 8 15.46 7.21 -10.35
N MET A 9 14.46 7.29 -9.47
CA MET A 9 14.66 7.69 -8.09
C MET A 9 15.20 6.53 -7.26
N TRP A 10 16.38 6.73 -6.70
CA TRP A 10 16.99 5.87 -5.69
C TRP A 10 16.94 6.60 -4.36
N THR A 11 16.05 6.17 -3.47
CA THR A 11 16.03 6.81 -2.15
C THR A 11 17.25 6.39 -1.34
N LYS A 12 17.95 7.38 -0.83
CA LYS A 12 18.98 7.21 0.23
C LYS A 12 18.44 7.68 1.58
N ASN A 13 17.28 8.34 1.58
CA ASN A 13 16.62 8.82 2.78
C ASN A 13 15.59 7.78 3.24
N TYR A 14 15.84 7.20 4.41
CA TYR A 14 14.97 6.21 5.02
C TYR A 14 14.09 6.78 6.13
N GLU A 15 13.99 8.11 6.21
CA GLU A 15 13.13 8.78 7.17
C GLU A 15 11.66 8.72 6.77
N CYS A 16 10.82 8.39 7.75
CA CYS A 16 9.37 8.37 7.61
C CYS A 16 8.75 9.39 8.59
N PRO A 17 7.66 10.08 8.21
CA PRO A 17 6.95 9.96 6.94
C PRO A 17 7.72 10.53 5.76
N HIS A 18 7.78 9.78 4.66
CA HIS A 18 8.52 10.14 3.46
C HIS A 18 7.62 10.92 2.50
N GLU A 19 8.13 11.99 1.89
CA GLU A 19 7.34 12.89 1.03
C GLU A 19 6.73 12.20 -0.21
N ASP A 20 7.46 11.23 -0.77
CA ASP A 20 7.01 10.41 -1.91
C ASP A 20 6.11 9.24 -1.53
N ILE A 21 5.76 9.06 -0.24
CA ILE A 21 4.87 7.98 0.23
C ILE A 21 3.64 8.59 0.88
N LYS A 22 2.50 8.47 0.20
CA LYS A 22 1.23 9.08 0.63
C LYS A 22 0.25 8.02 1.10
N PHE A 23 -0.52 8.36 2.12
CA PHE A 23 -1.55 7.49 2.68
C PHE A 23 -2.93 8.09 2.41
N PHE A 24 -3.80 7.31 1.77
CA PHE A 24 -5.18 7.68 1.48
C PHE A 24 -6.14 6.83 2.30
N LEU A 25 -7.04 7.46 3.07
CA LEU A 25 -8.11 6.78 3.77
C LEU A 25 -9.40 6.82 2.97
N TYR A 26 -9.99 5.65 2.78
CA TYR A 26 -11.35 5.46 2.28
C TYR A 26 -12.21 4.85 3.38
N THR A 27 -13.43 5.34 3.48
CA THR A 27 -14.43 4.80 4.40
C THR A 27 -15.78 4.67 3.68
N PRO A 28 -16.73 3.86 4.20
CA PRO A 28 -18.04 3.74 3.58
C PRO A 28 -18.76 5.09 3.40
N THR A 29 -18.45 6.05 4.28
CA THR A 29 -18.98 7.42 4.23
C THR A 29 -18.20 8.31 3.25
N PHE A 30 -16.89 8.14 3.13
CA PHE A 30 -16.02 8.94 2.25
C PHE A 30 -15.29 8.06 1.24
N ARG A 31 -15.99 7.72 0.14
CA ARG A 31 -15.47 6.78 -0.89
C ARG A 31 -14.48 7.39 -1.88
N LYS A 32 -14.35 8.72 -1.94
CA LYS A 32 -13.39 9.42 -2.81
C LYS A 32 -11.95 9.39 -2.29
N GLY A 33 -11.76 8.96 -1.04
CA GLY A 33 -10.45 8.97 -0.41
C GLY A 33 -10.09 10.36 0.11
N ARG A 34 -9.35 10.40 1.21
CA ARG A 34 -8.73 11.61 1.74
C ARG A 34 -7.29 11.31 2.11
N ILE A 35 -6.39 12.23 1.77
CA ILE A 35 -5.00 12.12 2.20
C ILE A 35 -4.92 12.25 3.72
N ILE A 36 -4.04 11.48 4.33
CA ILE A 36 -3.73 11.50 5.75
C ILE A 36 -2.42 12.25 5.94
N ASP A 37 -2.41 13.17 6.90
CA ASP A 37 -1.18 13.74 7.38
C ASP A 37 -0.56 12.81 8.43
N MET A 38 0.55 12.18 8.05
CA MET A 38 1.29 11.29 8.93
C MET A 38 2.08 12.05 10.03
N ASN A 39 2.27 13.36 9.86
CA ASN A 39 2.84 14.25 10.89
C ASN A 39 1.79 14.68 11.93
N GLU A 40 0.50 14.68 11.58
CA GLU A 40 -0.61 14.93 12.50
C GLU A 40 -1.48 13.67 12.68
N PRO A 41 -1.03 12.68 13.49
CA PRO A 41 -1.72 11.41 13.72
C PRO A 41 -3.23 11.47 13.96
N LYS A 42 -3.69 12.48 14.72
CA LYS A 42 -5.11 12.61 15.10
C LYS A 42 -5.99 13.08 13.94
N SER A 43 -5.39 13.55 12.83
CA SER A 43 -6.10 13.96 11.63
C SER A 43 -6.92 12.82 11.01
N ILE A 44 -6.55 11.55 11.25
CA ILE A 44 -7.27 10.37 10.73
C ILE A 44 -8.75 10.35 11.11
N PHE A 45 -9.10 10.84 12.31
CA PHE A 45 -10.49 10.89 12.78
C PHE A 45 -11.27 11.99 12.06
N LYS A 46 -10.62 13.13 11.77
CA LYS A 46 -11.19 14.23 10.99
C LYS A 46 -11.51 13.78 9.55
N VAL A 47 -10.70 12.87 9.00
CA VAL A 47 -10.92 12.30 7.66
C VAL A 47 -11.87 11.09 7.64
N GLY A 48 -12.41 10.69 8.79
CA GLY A 48 -13.53 9.76 8.90
C GLY A 48 -13.19 8.35 9.38
N PHE A 49 -11.97 8.10 9.87
CA PHE A 49 -11.57 6.80 10.41
C PHE A 49 -12.50 6.36 11.55
N LYS A 50 -12.95 5.10 11.49
CA LYS A 50 -13.86 4.52 12.51
C LYS A 50 -13.14 3.45 13.30
N THR A 51 -13.01 3.64 14.62
CA THR A 51 -12.32 2.71 15.53
C THR A 51 -13.02 1.37 15.71
N ASN A 52 -14.32 1.30 15.41
CA ASN A 52 -15.14 0.09 15.52
C ASN A 52 -15.24 -0.71 14.20
N GLN A 53 -14.46 -0.33 13.19
CA GLN A 53 -14.40 -1.01 11.89
C GLN A 53 -13.06 -1.69 11.69
N GLN A 54 -13.07 -2.80 10.95
CA GLN A 54 -11.83 -3.47 10.53
C GLN A 54 -11.07 -2.60 9.53
N THR A 55 -9.75 -2.76 9.48
CA THR A 55 -8.87 -1.98 8.62
C THR A 55 -8.20 -2.89 7.59
N ALA A 56 -8.15 -2.44 6.33
CA ALA A 56 -7.37 -3.04 5.27
C ALA A 56 -6.33 -2.02 4.77
N ILE A 57 -5.10 -2.48 4.53
CA ILE A 57 -4.04 -1.68 3.90
C ILE A 57 -3.77 -2.28 2.53
N ILE A 58 -3.81 -1.46 1.49
CA ILE A 58 -3.58 -1.85 0.10
C ILE A 58 -2.40 -1.04 -0.41
N ILE A 59 -1.38 -1.72 -0.92
CA ILE A 59 -0.16 -1.11 -1.45
C ILE A 59 -0.08 -1.53 -2.92
N HIS A 60 0.01 -0.58 -3.84
CA HIS A 60 0.19 -0.90 -5.25
C HIS A 60 1.63 -1.35 -5.54
N GLY A 61 1.84 -1.96 -6.70
CA GLY A 61 3.16 -2.41 -7.15
C GLY A 61 3.83 -1.44 -8.12
N PHE A 62 4.75 -1.99 -8.90
CA PHE A 62 5.46 -1.28 -9.97
C PHE A 62 4.50 -0.67 -11.00
N ASN A 63 4.79 0.56 -11.39
CA ASN A 63 4.06 1.37 -12.36
C ASN A 63 2.56 1.51 -12.04
N GLY A 64 2.25 1.64 -10.75
CA GLY A 64 0.90 1.78 -10.23
C GLY A 64 0.74 3.04 -9.38
N THR A 65 -0.49 3.26 -8.96
CA THR A 65 -0.92 4.37 -8.09
C THR A 65 -2.06 3.89 -7.18
N GLN A 66 -2.45 4.69 -6.19
CA GLN A 66 -3.65 4.37 -5.42
C GLN A 66 -4.94 4.32 -6.26
N THR A 67 -5.04 5.07 -7.36
CA THR A 67 -6.24 5.10 -8.22
C THR A 67 -6.26 3.99 -9.28
N SER A 68 -5.23 3.16 -9.32
CA SER A 68 -5.14 2.07 -10.28
C SER A 68 -6.36 1.13 -10.18
N ARG A 69 -6.89 0.68 -11.32
CA ARG A 69 -8.16 -0.08 -11.39
C ARG A 69 -8.22 -1.24 -10.38
N HIS A 70 -7.15 -2.03 -10.31
CA HIS A 70 -7.04 -3.16 -9.39
C HIS A 70 -7.11 -2.74 -7.90
N ILE A 71 -6.49 -1.60 -7.53
CA ILE A 71 -6.60 -1.02 -6.19
C ILE A 71 -8.01 -0.55 -5.90
N MET A 72 -8.66 0.11 -6.88
CA MET A 72 -10.03 0.59 -6.73
C MET A 72 -11.04 -0.55 -6.55
N PHE A 73 -10.90 -1.64 -7.31
CA PHE A 73 -11.73 -2.84 -7.14
C PHE A 73 -11.59 -3.44 -5.74
N LEU A 74 -10.35 -3.63 -5.25
CA LEU A 74 -10.11 -4.14 -3.91
C LEU A 74 -10.66 -3.20 -2.84
N LYS A 75 -10.40 -1.90 -2.98
CA LYS A 75 -10.95 -0.86 -2.10
C LYS A 75 -12.47 -0.98 -2.04
N ASP A 76 -13.17 -1.02 -3.18
CA ASP A 76 -14.63 -1.09 -3.19
C ASP A 76 -15.18 -2.39 -2.59
N ALA A 77 -14.49 -3.52 -2.80
CA ALA A 77 -14.80 -4.77 -2.14
C ALA A 77 -14.70 -4.67 -0.61
N TYR A 78 -13.62 -4.09 -0.07
CA TYR A 78 -13.47 -3.87 1.38
C TYR A 78 -14.47 -2.85 1.94
N LEU A 79 -14.76 -1.76 1.21
CA LEU A 79 -15.74 -0.77 1.62
C LEU A 79 -17.15 -1.35 1.70
N SER A 80 -17.52 -2.27 0.81
CA SER A 80 -18.81 -3.00 0.87
C SER A 80 -18.97 -3.78 2.18
N ARG A 81 -17.86 -4.23 2.77
CA ARG A 81 -17.79 -4.95 4.05
C ARG A 81 -17.59 -4.03 5.25
N LYS A 82 -17.74 -2.70 5.06
CA LYS A 82 -17.62 -1.67 6.10
C LYS A 82 -16.23 -1.57 6.73
N PHE A 83 -15.17 -1.78 5.96
CA PHE A 83 -13.79 -1.58 6.41
C PHE A 83 -13.36 -0.11 6.30
N ASN A 84 -12.41 0.30 7.14
CA ASN A 84 -11.49 1.39 6.82
C ASN A 84 -10.47 0.85 5.80
N VAL A 85 -10.25 1.55 4.69
CA VAL A 85 -9.26 1.13 3.69
C VAL A 85 -8.20 2.19 3.57
N PHE A 86 -6.94 1.83 3.83
CA PHE A 86 -5.78 2.65 3.54
C PHE A 86 -5.21 2.22 2.19
N ALA A 87 -5.10 3.14 1.23
CA ALA A 87 -4.29 2.91 0.04
C ALA A 87 -2.97 3.69 0.17
N VAL A 88 -1.86 3.00 -0.07
CA VAL A 88 -0.51 3.55 0.03
C VAL A 88 -0.04 3.84 -1.38
N ASP A 89 0.26 5.11 -1.64
CA ASP A 89 0.72 5.60 -2.93
C ASP A 89 2.20 5.95 -2.86
N TRP A 90 3.00 5.25 -3.66
CA TRP A 90 4.44 5.44 -3.84
C TRP A 90 4.77 5.52 -5.33
N GLU A 91 3.85 6.06 -6.14
CA GLU A 91 3.94 6.17 -7.60
C GLU A 91 5.33 6.60 -8.07
N VAL A 92 5.85 7.72 -7.55
CA VAL A 92 7.13 8.32 -7.97
C VAL A 92 8.32 7.39 -7.78
N LEU A 93 8.28 6.51 -6.78
CA LEU A 93 9.32 5.53 -6.47
C LEU A 93 9.17 4.23 -7.27
N SER A 94 8.03 4.04 -7.94
CA SER A 94 7.63 2.79 -8.60
C SER A 94 7.51 2.88 -10.13
N GLN A 95 7.86 4.02 -10.75
CA GLN A 95 7.55 4.30 -12.16
C GLN A 95 8.32 3.43 -13.16
N TYR A 96 7.67 3.08 -14.28
CA TYR A 96 8.37 2.56 -15.45
C TYR A 96 9.27 3.64 -16.07
N PRO A 97 10.50 3.32 -16.53
CA PRO A 97 11.14 2.00 -16.65
C PRO A 97 12.04 1.61 -15.46
N CYS A 98 11.86 2.20 -14.29
CA CYS A 98 12.82 2.17 -13.17
C CYS A 98 12.73 0.94 -12.26
N TYR A 99 12.57 -0.26 -12.80
CA TYR A 99 12.27 -1.47 -12.03
C TYR A 99 13.27 -1.77 -10.90
N PHE A 100 14.58 -1.67 -11.17
CA PHE A 100 15.61 -1.93 -10.15
C PHE A 100 15.58 -0.91 -9.01
N SER A 101 15.34 0.37 -9.32
CA SER A 101 15.24 1.40 -8.27
C SER A 101 13.94 1.19 -7.49
N SER A 102 12.84 0.86 -8.15
CA SER A 102 11.56 0.51 -7.50
C SER A 102 11.70 -0.69 -6.57
N LEU A 103 12.41 -1.74 -7.00
CA LEU A 103 12.72 -2.90 -6.16
C LEU A 103 13.52 -2.46 -4.91
N SER A 104 14.56 -1.64 -5.08
CA SER A 104 15.33 -1.11 -3.94
C SER A 104 14.46 -0.26 -3.01
N ASN A 105 13.55 0.55 -3.55
CA ASN A 105 12.67 1.43 -2.80
C ASN A 105 11.58 0.66 -2.03
N THR A 106 11.27 -0.60 -2.36
CA THR A 106 10.30 -1.41 -1.59
C THR A 106 10.70 -1.53 -0.12
N LYS A 107 12.00 -1.50 0.20
CA LYS A 107 12.49 -1.49 1.57
C LYS A 107 12.04 -0.23 2.33
N LEU A 108 12.14 0.94 1.70
CA LEU A 108 11.64 2.20 2.25
C LEU A 108 10.12 2.13 2.44
N VAL A 109 9.39 1.66 1.44
CA VAL A 109 7.92 1.54 1.52
C VAL A 109 7.53 0.62 2.67
N SER A 110 8.17 -0.55 2.79
CA SER A 110 7.99 -1.46 3.91
C SER A 110 8.29 -0.78 5.24
N GLN A 111 9.35 0.02 5.34
CA GLN A 111 9.70 0.75 6.56
C GLN A 111 8.73 1.89 6.90
N CYS A 112 8.19 2.60 5.91
CA CYS A 112 7.17 3.61 6.19
C CYS A 112 5.79 3.02 6.47
N LEU A 113 5.58 1.74 6.15
CA LEU A 113 4.45 0.94 6.60
C LEU A 113 4.68 0.34 7.99
N ASP A 114 5.93 -0.05 8.26
CA ASP A 114 6.42 -0.65 9.49
C ASP A 114 7.13 0.40 10.35
N PRO A 115 6.45 1.15 11.24
CA PRO A 115 5.05 1.09 11.61
C PRO A 115 4.38 2.47 11.46
N ALA A 116 3.05 2.51 11.51
CA ALA A 116 2.33 3.67 12.04
C ALA A 116 2.67 3.92 13.53
N ARG A 117 3.93 3.78 13.96
CA ARG A 117 4.43 3.82 15.34
C ARG A 117 4.09 5.09 16.06
N PRO A 118 4.25 6.30 15.48
CA PRO A 118 3.90 7.52 16.19
C PRO A 118 2.38 7.61 16.44
N LEU A 119 1.57 7.13 15.48
CA LEU A 119 0.12 7.05 15.55
C LEU A 119 -0.37 5.99 16.56
N ILE A 120 0.28 4.84 16.57
CA ILE A 120 -0.12 3.64 17.31
C ILE A 120 0.47 3.63 18.74
N GLU A 121 1.72 4.05 18.95
CA GLU A 121 2.35 4.08 20.27
C GLU A 121 1.91 5.28 21.13
N LYS A 122 1.69 6.47 20.54
CA LYS A 122 1.32 7.67 21.33
C LYS A 122 -0.18 7.84 21.54
N HIS A 123 -1.04 7.29 20.66
CA HIS A 123 -2.47 7.61 20.67
C HIS A 123 -3.41 6.41 20.55
N ALA A 124 -2.89 5.22 20.27
CA ALA A 124 -3.65 3.99 20.30
C ALA A 124 -3.22 3.16 21.54
N SER A 125 -4.17 2.46 22.17
CA SER A 125 -3.88 1.53 23.26
C SER A 125 -2.78 0.53 22.87
N LYS A 126 -2.06 -0.07 23.84
CA LYS A 126 -1.09 -1.17 23.61
C LYS A 126 -1.65 -2.29 22.72
N LYS A 127 -2.98 -2.41 22.62
CA LYS A 127 -3.75 -3.33 21.76
C LYS A 127 -3.61 -3.09 20.24
N PHE A 128 -3.08 -1.94 19.80
CA PHE A 128 -2.98 -1.59 18.38
C PHE A 128 -1.57 -1.72 17.80
N ARG A 129 -0.60 -2.18 18.60
CA ARG A 129 0.80 -2.38 18.18
C ARG A 129 0.90 -3.60 17.27
N LEU A 130 1.45 -3.42 16.06
CA LEU A 130 1.83 -4.49 15.13
C LEU A 130 2.65 -5.58 15.85
N THR A 131 1.99 -6.68 16.21
CA THR A 131 2.62 -7.93 16.61
C THR A 131 2.61 -8.92 15.44
N ARG A 132 3.29 -10.05 15.57
CA ARG A 132 3.26 -11.13 14.58
C ARG A 132 1.84 -11.67 14.30
N ASP A 133 0.88 -11.36 15.17
CA ASP A 133 -0.52 -11.78 15.09
C ASP A 133 -1.46 -10.71 14.49
N ASP A 134 -0.95 -9.51 14.16
CA ASP A 134 -1.78 -8.36 13.77
C ASP A 134 -2.28 -8.39 12.32
N ALA A 135 -1.60 -9.13 11.44
CA ALA A 135 -2.10 -9.42 10.11
C ALA A 135 -2.85 -10.76 10.15
N ARG A 136 -4.19 -10.71 10.30
CA ARG A 136 -5.04 -11.92 10.27
C ARG A 136 -4.84 -12.75 8.98
N SER A 137 -4.52 -12.07 7.88
CA SER A 137 -4.13 -12.69 6.62
C SER A 137 -3.37 -11.69 5.76
N VAL A 138 -2.24 -12.09 5.19
CA VAL A 138 -1.62 -11.42 4.04
C VAL A 138 -2.16 -12.09 2.79
N GLN A 139 -2.77 -11.32 1.89
CA GLN A 139 -3.32 -11.81 0.63
C GLN A 139 -2.45 -11.29 -0.51
N ILE A 140 -1.99 -12.19 -1.37
CA ILE A 140 -1.20 -11.85 -2.56
C ILE A 140 -2.04 -12.19 -3.79
N ILE A 141 -2.08 -11.29 -4.77
CA ILE A 141 -2.79 -11.52 -6.03
C ILE A 141 -1.76 -11.58 -7.15
N HIS A 142 -1.66 -12.76 -7.76
CA HIS A 142 -0.81 -13.04 -8.90
C HIS A 142 -1.60 -12.78 -10.18
N THR A 143 -1.14 -11.81 -10.97
CA THR A 143 -1.73 -11.47 -12.28
C THR A 143 -0.72 -11.50 -13.43
N ASN A 144 0.58 -11.58 -13.12
CA ASN A 144 1.67 -11.65 -14.11
C ASN A 144 2.92 -12.40 -13.58
N ALA A 145 2.70 -13.46 -12.79
CA ALA A 145 3.72 -14.31 -12.20
C ALA A 145 4.61 -14.96 -13.27
N GLY A 146 5.92 -14.94 -13.06
CA GLY A 146 6.92 -15.51 -13.98
C GLY A 146 7.43 -14.55 -15.06
N LEU A 147 6.74 -13.44 -15.33
CA LEU A 147 7.21 -12.39 -16.23
C LEU A 147 7.61 -11.10 -15.48
N LEU A 148 6.68 -10.52 -14.71
CA LEU A 148 6.96 -9.35 -13.85
C LEU A 148 6.67 -9.60 -12.36
N GLY A 149 5.82 -10.59 -12.06
CA GLY A 149 5.45 -11.00 -10.71
C GLY A 149 6.22 -12.25 -10.26
N GLN A 150 6.34 -12.43 -8.94
CA GLN A 150 6.94 -13.62 -8.35
C GLN A 150 6.00 -14.83 -8.46
N SER A 151 6.53 -16.01 -8.79
CA SER A 151 5.73 -17.24 -8.92
C SER A 151 5.60 -18.04 -7.62
N SER A 152 6.44 -17.77 -6.63
CA SER A 152 6.37 -18.44 -5.33
C SER A 152 5.23 -17.89 -4.47
N PHE A 153 4.46 -18.79 -3.88
CA PHE A 153 3.47 -18.46 -2.86
C PHE A 153 4.18 -17.96 -1.59
N SER A 154 3.86 -16.74 -1.16
CA SER A 154 4.45 -16.12 0.03
C SER A 154 3.42 -15.50 0.97
N GLY A 155 2.14 -15.57 0.61
CA GLY A 155 1.02 -15.11 1.44
C GLY A 155 0.42 -16.23 2.28
N ARG A 156 -0.55 -15.85 3.14
CA ARG A 156 -1.43 -16.83 3.79
C ARG A 156 -2.46 -17.36 2.79
N VAL A 157 -2.85 -16.52 1.84
CA VAL A 157 -3.72 -16.85 0.72
C VAL A 157 -3.17 -16.16 -0.51
N ASP A 158 -2.96 -16.93 -1.56
CA ASP A 158 -2.45 -16.45 -2.85
C ASP A 158 -3.52 -16.70 -3.92
N PHE A 159 -3.94 -15.64 -4.59
CA PHE A 159 -4.94 -15.70 -5.65
C PHE A 159 -4.25 -15.63 -7.01
N CYS A 160 -4.31 -16.71 -7.80
CA CYS A 160 -3.81 -16.74 -9.17
C CYS A 160 -4.93 -16.45 -10.16
N ILE A 161 -5.12 -15.18 -10.50
CA ILE A 161 -6.17 -14.78 -11.44
C ILE A 161 -5.77 -15.25 -12.84
N ASN A 162 -6.65 -15.99 -13.52
CA ASN A 162 -6.39 -16.55 -14.86
C ASN A 162 -5.07 -17.36 -14.93
N GLY A 163 -4.80 -18.20 -13.94
CA GLY A 163 -3.56 -18.97 -13.84
C GLY A 163 -2.35 -18.16 -13.35
N GLY A 164 -2.55 -16.88 -13.05
CA GLY A 164 -1.56 -16.00 -12.43
C GLY A 164 -0.56 -15.38 -13.39
N GLN A 165 -0.57 -15.73 -14.68
CA GLN A 165 0.48 -15.36 -15.64
C GLN A 165 -0.01 -14.42 -16.75
N VAL A 166 -1.16 -14.70 -17.36
CA VAL A 166 -1.68 -13.95 -18.51
C VAL A 166 -3.13 -13.58 -18.24
N GLN A 167 -3.46 -12.29 -18.31
CA GLN A 167 -4.83 -11.80 -18.12
C GLN A 167 -5.47 -11.49 -19.49
N PRO A 168 -6.74 -11.89 -19.72
CA PRO A 168 -7.47 -11.51 -20.92
C PRO A 168 -7.73 -10.00 -20.95
N TYR A 169 -7.74 -9.43 -22.15
CA TYR A 169 -7.97 -8.00 -22.41
C TYR A 169 -9.43 -7.58 -22.23
#